data_AF-A0A971C8L8-F1
#
_entry.id   AF-A0A971C8L8-F1
#
_cell.length_a   1.000
_cell.length_b   1.000
_cell.length_c   1.000
_cell.angle_alpha   90.00
_cell.angle_beta   90.00
_cell.angle_gamma   90.00
#
_symmetry.space_group_name_H-M   'P 1'
#
loop_
_entity.id
_entity.type
_entity.pdbx_description
1 polymer ?
#
loop_
_entity_poly.entity_id
_entity_poly.type
_entity_poly.pdbx_seq_one_letter_code
_entity_poly.pdbx_strand_id
1 'polypeptide(L)'
;HPEFDGRGTIILVLDTGVDMGIDGLTLTSTGEVKVIDAQDFTHQGDINFYPAEIDEVEIDGKDIKVFISKEKDFKIAGADGLSLSAADDKYFIGVIEEKLWKNSGSGVKDINGNGAEDDKFIFVTFKTLVEGTETNVVFIDLNNNGTVADEKPIRNYKENFDSFIFERKDKVPAFTLALNIFPEENKIVLYFDDGGHGTNCAGIAAGFNIGEGGFNGIAPGAKVIGLKLGNNNYAGGATVAESMKKAYLYADKISKERKEPCIINMSFGIGSEIEGSAEIEKFLDSLLKENKYLYVSTSNSNEGPGISSTGMPSASSYVFSSGAVLANEVAADVYGTKIENDYILHFSSRGGEVNKPDVVAPGASISTVPNFEARDGSWGTSMASPYSAGVMAVLLGAAKTDFPDIKIPAQLLYKILRESAVPIKGYTYADQGAGYINLKNAYELLKKYLKAGEIGKFEKYTISSFAPNMPNYSSPNLYIRNGSFITGNEDFLFEISRDNYINQSKFYRILNVKSDSP
;
A
#
# COMPACT_ATOMS: atom_id res chain seq x y z
N HIS A 1 -25.54 7.13 4.49
CA HIS A 1 -24.87 7.67 5.68
C HIS A 1 -23.67 8.48 5.22
N PRO A 2 -23.81 9.79 4.94
CA PRO A 2 -22.73 10.61 4.37
C PRO A 2 -21.46 10.64 5.24
N GLU A 3 -21.63 10.56 6.55
CA GLU A 3 -20.51 10.51 7.51
C GLU A 3 -19.79 9.16 7.56
N PHE A 4 -20.26 8.15 6.83
CA PHE A 4 -19.60 6.84 6.73
C PHE A 4 -18.71 6.83 5.50
N ASP A 5 -17.67 7.64 5.55
CA ASP A 5 -16.71 7.89 4.47
C ASP A 5 -15.33 7.31 4.77
N GLY A 6 -15.20 6.47 5.80
CA GLY A 6 -13.94 5.85 6.22
C GLY A 6 -13.13 6.67 7.24
N ARG A 7 -13.64 7.81 7.70
CA ARG A 7 -13.01 8.57 8.80
C ARG A 7 -12.70 7.71 10.03
N GLY A 8 -11.58 8.00 10.68
CA GLY A 8 -11.11 7.25 11.85
C GLY A 8 -10.44 5.90 11.53
N THR A 9 -10.05 5.68 10.27
CA THR A 9 -9.28 4.52 9.77
C THR A 9 -8.02 4.98 9.01
N ILE A 10 -7.06 4.07 8.85
CA ILE A 10 -5.81 4.29 8.12
C ILE A 10 -5.65 3.18 7.07
N ILE A 11 -5.41 3.55 5.82
CA ILE A 11 -5.06 2.63 4.74
C ILE A 11 -3.55 2.74 4.48
N LEU A 12 -2.83 1.63 4.65
CA LEU A 12 -1.41 1.53 4.33
C LEU A 12 -1.27 0.95 2.92
N VAL A 13 -0.70 1.71 2.00
CA VAL A 13 -0.54 1.33 0.59
C VAL A 13 0.88 0.81 0.40
N LEU A 14 0.99 -0.50 0.18
CA LEU A 14 2.25 -1.22 -0.02
C LEU A 14 2.48 -1.40 -1.53
N ASP A 15 3.28 -0.51 -2.11
CA ASP A 15 3.33 -0.34 -3.57
C ASP A 15 4.61 0.38 -4.06
N THR A 16 4.58 1.03 -5.23
CA THR A 16 5.68 1.81 -5.83
C THR A 16 5.97 3.14 -5.13
N GLY A 17 5.10 3.58 -4.23
CA GLY A 17 5.11 4.89 -3.60
C GLY A 17 3.70 5.50 -3.57
N VAL A 18 3.52 6.64 -2.92
CA VAL A 18 2.29 7.44 -2.95
C VAL A 18 2.69 8.91 -3.00
N ASP A 19 2.33 9.62 -4.06
CA ASP A 19 2.52 11.05 -4.13
C ASP A 19 1.55 11.76 -3.16
N MET A 20 2.11 12.39 -2.13
CA MET A 20 1.33 13.09 -1.10
C MET A 20 0.92 14.51 -1.51
N GLY A 21 1.56 15.10 -2.52
CA GLY A 21 1.30 16.46 -2.98
C GLY A 21 0.33 16.54 -4.14
N ILE A 22 -0.10 15.40 -4.69
CA ILE A 22 -1.03 15.35 -5.82
C ILE A 22 -2.48 15.56 -5.38
N ASP A 23 -3.27 16.18 -6.26
CA ASP A 23 -4.72 16.31 -6.09
C ASP A 23 -5.38 14.96 -5.80
N GLY A 24 -6.35 14.96 -4.89
CA GLY A 24 -6.94 13.73 -4.38
C GLY A 24 -6.29 13.19 -3.11
N LEU A 25 -4.99 13.46 -2.89
CA LEU A 25 -4.21 12.86 -1.80
C LEU A 25 -3.60 13.87 -0.81
N THR A 26 -3.99 15.14 -0.90
CA THR A 26 -3.58 16.18 0.04
C THR A 26 -4.43 16.19 1.31
N LEU A 27 -5.76 16.14 1.15
CA LEU A 27 -6.73 16.28 2.25
C LEU A 27 -7.74 15.13 2.29
N THR A 28 -8.21 14.82 3.49
CA THR A 28 -9.39 13.99 3.75
C THR A 28 -10.67 14.79 3.54
N SER A 29 -11.81 14.10 3.44
CA SER A 29 -13.14 14.73 3.43
C SER A 29 -13.44 15.58 4.67
N THR A 30 -12.69 15.40 5.75
CA THR A 30 -12.79 16.18 7.00
C THR A 30 -11.82 17.36 7.05
N GLY A 31 -11.00 17.57 6.02
CA GLY A 31 -9.99 18.64 5.95
C GLY A 31 -8.69 18.34 6.70
N GLU A 32 -8.51 17.13 7.23
CA GLU A 32 -7.22 16.69 7.79
C GLU A 32 -6.25 16.26 6.69
N VAL A 33 -4.95 16.31 6.96
CA VAL A 33 -3.90 15.76 6.08
C VAL A 33 -4.21 14.30 5.76
N LYS A 34 -4.19 13.97 4.46
CA LYS A 34 -4.52 12.63 3.94
C LYS A 34 -3.37 11.65 4.12
N VAL A 35 -2.20 11.93 3.56
CA VAL A 35 -1.02 11.06 3.66
C VAL A 35 -0.23 11.43 4.91
N ILE A 36 -0.26 10.58 5.94
CA ILE A 36 0.27 10.90 7.28
C ILE A 36 1.63 10.23 7.59
N ASP A 37 2.12 9.39 6.69
CA ASP A 37 3.44 8.77 6.81
C ASP A 37 3.86 8.21 5.43
N ALA A 38 5.17 8.17 5.17
CA ALA A 38 5.74 7.81 3.89
C ALA A 38 7.12 7.18 4.10
N GLN A 39 7.27 5.88 3.82
CA GLN A 39 8.47 5.11 4.13
C GLN A 39 8.95 4.30 2.91
N ASP A 40 10.25 4.35 2.63
CA ASP A 40 10.89 3.57 1.57
C ASP A 40 11.66 2.37 2.15
N PHE A 41 11.28 1.17 1.73
CA PHE A 41 11.95 -0.09 2.10
C PHE A 41 12.84 -0.64 0.98
N THR A 42 12.99 0.12 -0.10
CA THR A 42 13.67 -0.30 -1.33
C THR A 42 15.10 0.16 -1.43
N HIS A 43 15.50 1.08 -0.57
CA HIS A 43 16.78 1.77 -0.61
C HIS A 43 16.99 2.61 -1.87
N GLN A 44 15.92 2.90 -2.64
CA GLN A 44 16.02 3.69 -3.86
C GLN A 44 16.33 5.14 -3.54
N GLY A 45 15.76 5.68 -2.45
CA GLY A 45 16.00 7.06 -2.01
C GLY A 45 17.11 7.24 -0.98
N ASP A 46 17.92 6.23 -0.66
CA ASP A 46 18.96 6.31 0.36
C ASP A 46 20.11 7.23 -0.12
N ILE A 47 20.41 8.28 0.65
CA ILE A 47 21.48 9.24 0.36
C ILE A 47 22.33 9.45 1.61
N ASN A 48 23.60 9.09 1.52
CA ASN A 48 24.54 9.25 2.63
C ASN A 48 24.95 10.72 2.79
N PHE A 49 25.23 11.09 4.03
CA PHE A 49 25.88 12.35 4.36
C PHE A 49 27.14 12.11 5.19
N TYR A 50 27.98 13.14 5.24
CA TYR A 50 29.31 13.06 5.82
C TYR A 50 29.57 14.26 6.73
N PRO A 51 30.43 14.14 7.75
CA PRO A 51 30.79 15.27 8.60
C PRO A 51 31.22 16.49 7.78
N ALA A 52 30.74 17.67 8.20
CA ALA A 52 31.04 18.95 7.60
C ALA A 52 31.55 19.94 8.65
N GLU A 53 32.50 20.77 8.25
CA GLU A 53 33.00 21.90 9.02
C GLU A 53 32.49 23.21 8.42
N ILE A 54 32.41 24.27 9.22
CA ILE A 54 32.20 25.62 8.70
C ILE A 54 33.57 26.22 8.39
N ASP A 55 33.74 26.72 7.18
CA ASP A 55 34.96 27.39 6.72
C ASP A 55 34.62 28.74 6.06
N GLU A 56 35.62 29.59 5.87
CA GLU A 56 35.49 30.88 5.17
C GLU A 56 36.23 30.82 3.84
N VAL A 57 35.54 31.13 2.75
CA VAL A 57 36.15 31.17 1.42
C VAL A 57 35.85 32.51 0.77
N GLU A 58 36.89 33.13 0.22
CA GLU A 58 36.76 34.36 -0.56
C GLU A 58 36.16 34.06 -1.94
N ILE A 59 35.00 34.67 -2.24
CA ILE A 59 34.37 34.66 -3.56
C ILE A 59 34.08 36.12 -3.95
N ASP A 60 34.58 36.56 -5.10
CA ASP A 60 34.44 37.93 -5.60
C ASP A 60 34.82 39.02 -4.58
N GLY A 61 35.87 38.77 -3.78
CA GLY A 61 36.37 39.71 -2.77
C GLY A 61 35.52 39.80 -1.50
N LYS A 62 34.62 38.84 -1.27
CA LYS A 62 33.84 38.72 -0.03
C LYS A 62 34.11 37.37 0.63
N ASP A 63 34.28 37.39 1.95
CA ASP A 63 34.35 36.17 2.74
C ASP A 63 32.95 35.57 2.87
N ILE A 64 32.78 34.36 2.33
CA ILE A 64 31.52 33.62 2.38
C ILE A 64 31.72 32.41 3.29
N LYS A 65 30.82 32.25 4.27
CA LYS A 65 30.81 31.07 5.13
C LYS A 65 30.17 29.89 4.42
N VAL A 66 30.89 28.78 4.40
CA VAL A 66 30.50 27.56 3.70
C VAL A 66 30.51 26.37 4.64
N PHE A 67 29.65 25.39 4.36
CA PHE A 67 29.82 24.04 4.87
C PHE A 67 30.73 23.27 3.93
N ILE A 68 31.76 22.61 4.46
CA ILE A 68 32.72 21.84 3.68
C ILE A 68 32.95 20.45 4.27
N SER A 69 32.95 19.42 3.41
CA SER A 69 33.48 18.10 3.74
C SER A 69 34.71 17.83 2.88
N LYS A 70 35.90 17.98 3.48
CA LYS A 70 37.20 17.79 2.80
C LYS A 70 37.40 16.36 2.29
N GLU A 71 36.79 15.37 2.95
CA GLU A 71 36.88 13.97 2.53
C GLU A 71 36.15 13.70 1.21
N LYS A 72 35.02 14.37 0.99
CA LYS A 72 34.15 14.14 -0.17
C LYS A 72 34.23 15.22 -1.25
N ASP A 73 34.99 16.29 -0.98
CA ASP A 73 35.06 17.47 -1.84
C ASP A 73 33.65 18.10 -2.06
N PHE A 74 32.84 18.10 -1.00
CA PHE A 74 31.53 18.74 -0.99
C PHE A 74 31.62 20.11 -0.33
N LYS A 75 31.00 21.12 -0.94
CA LYS A 75 31.00 22.49 -0.44
C LYS A 75 29.71 23.20 -0.83
N ILE A 76 29.10 23.91 0.12
CA ILE A 76 27.94 24.78 -0.14
C ILE A 76 27.97 26.04 0.72
N ALA A 77 27.57 27.18 0.15
CA ALA A 77 27.49 28.45 0.86
C ALA A 77 26.24 28.54 1.76
N GLY A 78 26.23 29.53 2.66
CA GLY A 78 25.07 29.88 3.48
C GLY A 78 25.12 29.42 4.93
N ALA A 79 26.31 29.14 5.47
CA ALA A 79 26.46 28.69 6.85
C ALA A 79 26.08 29.77 7.90
N ASP A 80 26.07 31.04 7.54
CA ASP A 80 25.59 32.17 8.35
C ASP A 80 24.14 32.58 8.06
N GLY A 81 23.52 32.03 7.02
CA GLY A 81 22.18 32.39 6.58
C GLY A 81 21.05 31.47 7.08
N LEU A 82 21.39 30.30 7.61
CA LEU A 82 20.38 29.32 8.03
C LEU A 82 19.46 29.85 9.13
N SER A 83 18.16 29.54 9.01
CA SER A 83 17.16 29.93 10.02
C SER A 83 17.30 29.15 11.34
N LEU A 84 18.06 28.06 11.35
CA LEU A 84 18.32 27.20 12.50
C LEU A 84 19.82 26.86 12.55
N SER A 85 20.33 26.60 13.76
CA SER A 85 21.71 26.16 13.99
C SER A 85 21.75 24.79 14.68
N ALA A 86 22.90 24.10 14.56
CA ALA A 86 23.10 22.83 15.26
C ALA A 86 23.08 23.03 16.78
N ALA A 87 22.45 22.11 17.50
CA ALA A 87 22.40 22.14 18.96
C ALA A 87 23.72 21.72 19.61
N ASP A 88 24.55 20.96 18.90
CA ASP A 88 25.85 20.44 19.36
C ASP A 88 27.03 20.84 18.47
N ASP A 89 26.85 21.89 17.65
CA ASP A 89 27.83 22.41 16.67
C ASP A 89 28.32 21.36 15.65
N LYS A 90 27.57 20.27 15.43
CA LYS A 90 27.88 19.27 14.41
C LYS A 90 26.99 19.41 13.18
N TYR A 91 27.65 19.48 12.02
CA TYR A 91 27.00 19.58 10.72
C TYR A 91 27.41 18.40 9.85
N PHE A 92 26.51 18.02 8.95
CA PHE A 92 26.76 17.01 7.94
C PHE A 92 26.30 17.53 6.58
N ILE A 93 26.95 17.06 5.52
CA ILE A 93 26.70 17.47 4.15
C ILE A 93 26.58 16.24 3.25
N GLY A 94 25.67 16.30 2.29
CA GLY A 94 25.49 15.26 1.28
C GLY A 94 25.02 15.85 -0.05
N VAL A 95 24.87 14.99 -1.05
CA VAL A 95 24.50 15.40 -2.41
C VAL A 95 23.41 14.48 -2.95
N ILE A 96 22.34 15.09 -3.44
CA ILE A 96 21.28 14.43 -4.21
C ILE A 96 21.65 14.59 -5.68
N GLU A 97 21.86 13.47 -6.38
CA GLU A 97 22.18 13.48 -7.80
C GLU A 97 20.95 13.08 -8.62
N GLU A 98 20.61 13.84 -9.68
CA GLU A 98 19.45 13.55 -10.53
C GLU A 98 19.44 12.14 -11.13
N LYS A 99 20.62 11.55 -11.28
CA LYS A 99 20.80 10.17 -11.76
C LYS A 99 20.00 9.14 -10.94
N LEU A 100 19.56 9.48 -9.72
CA LEU A 100 18.70 8.66 -8.88
C LEU A 100 17.46 8.13 -9.63
N TRP A 101 16.88 8.97 -10.50
CA TRP A 101 15.64 8.69 -11.24
C TRP A 101 15.87 8.33 -12.70
N LYS A 102 17.10 8.48 -13.22
CA LYS A 102 17.42 8.33 -14.65
C LYS A 102 17.00 6.99 -15.27
N ASN A 103 17.03 5.92 -14.48
CA ASN A 103 16.62 4.58 -14.89
C ASN A 103 15.27 4.15 -14.31
N SER A 104 14.56 5.07 -13.63
CA SER A 104 13.28 4.76 -13.03
C SER A 104 12.19 4.56 -14.09
N GLY A 105 11.18 3.77 -13.75
CA GLY A 105 9.98 3.57 -14.56
C GLY A 105 9.23 4.85 -14.94
N SER A 106 9.39 5.93 -14.16
CA SER A 106 8.79 7.24 -14.45
C SER A 106 9.31 7.89 -15.75
N GLY A 107 10.51 7.51 -16.21
CA GLY A 107 11.17 8.16 -17.33
C GLY A 107 11.63 9.61 -17.05
N VAL A 108 11.54 10.07 -15.79
CA VAL A 108 12.01 11.39 -15.37
C VAL A 108 13.54 11.40 -15.36
N LYS A 109 14.13 12.28 -16.18
CA LYS A 109 15.60 12.42 -16.32
C LYS A 109 16.13 13.78 -15.89
N ASP A 110 15.25 14.78 -15.89
CA ASP A 110 15.52 16.17 -15.55
C ASP A 110 14.47 16.57 -14.50
N ILE A 111 14.84 16.53 -13.23
CA ILE A 111 13.90 16.69 -12.12
C ILE A 111 13.53 18.17 -11.92
N ASN A 112 14.41 19.09 -12.31
CA ASN A 112 14.22 20.54 -12.15
C ASN A 112 13.81 21.25 -13.47
N GLY A 113 13.73 20.52 -14.59
CA GLY A 113 13.30 21.03 -15.89
C GLY A 113 14.27 22.06 -16.50
N ASN A 114 15.56 22.01 -16.18
CA ASN A 114 16.54 22.98 -16.68
C ASN A 114 17.21 22.58 -18.00
N GLY A 115 17.01 21.34 -18.46
CA GLY A 115 17.59 20.75 -19.67
C GLY A 115 18.86 19.91 -19.45
N ALA A 116 19.37 19.83 -18.22
CA ALA A 116 20.44 18.92 -17.80
C ALA A 116 19.85 17.63 -17.17
N GLU A 117 20.67 16.58 -17.08
CA GLU A 117 20.27 15.27 -16.49
C GLU A 117 21.30 14.77 -15.46
N ASP A 118 22.13 15.68 -14.96
CA ASP A 118 23.30 15.41 -14.11
C ASP A 118 23.46 16.44 -12.98
N ASP A 119 22.39 17.16 -12.63
CA ASP A 119 22.43 18.12 -11.53
C ASP A 119 22.70 17.45 -10.18
N LYS A 120 23.28 18.27 -9.30
CA LYS A 120 23.68 17.91 -7.95
C LYS A 120 23.11 18.93 -6.97
N PHE A 121 22.13 18.53 -6.18
CA PHE A 121 21.56 19.34 -5.12
C PHE A 121 22.27 19.02 -3.81
N ILE A 122 23.08 19.95 -3.33
CA ILE A 122 23.81 19.77 -2.07
C ILE A 122 22.85 20.07 -0.92
N PHE A 123 22.95 19.28 0.15
CA PHE A 123 22.17 19.52 1.36
C PHE A 123 23.05 19.51 2.59
N VAL A 124 22.57 20.20 3.63
CA VAL A 124 23.18 20.24 4.96
C VAL A 124 22.17 19.71 5.96
N THR A 125 22.59 18.80 6.83
CA THR A 125 21.75 18.22 7.87
C THR A 125 22.42 18.31 9.23
N PHE A 126 21.61 18.56 10.26
CA PHE A 126 22.08 18.61 11.64
C PHE A 126 20.93 18.45 12.63
N LYS A 127 21.32 18.18 13.86
CA LYS A 127 20.43 18.08 15.00
C LYS A 127 20.19 19.47 15.59
N THR A 128 18.94 19.82 15.86
CA THR A 128 18.55 21.15 16.35
C THR A 128 17.38 21.07 17.34
N LEU A 129 16.98 22.21 17.88
CA LEU A 129 15.83 22.37 18.77
C LEU A 129 14.75 23.21 18.08
N VAL A 130 13.60 22.60 17.80
CA VAL A 130 12.41 23.29 17.28
C VAL A 130 11.34 23.28 18.37
N GLU A 131 10.90 24.46 18.81
CA GLU A 131 9.92 24.61 19.88
C GLU A 131 10.27 23.83 21.17
N GLY A 132 11.56 23.74 21.49
CA GLY A 132 12.07 23.02 22.66
C GLY A 132 12.12 21.49 22.50
N THR A 133 11.76 20.96 21.33
CA THR A 133 11.88 19.54 21.00
C THR A 133 13.09 19.31 20.11
N GLU A 134 13.87 18.30 20.46
CA GLU A 134 15.04 17.88 19.69
C GLU A 134 14.60 17.16 18.40
N THR A 135 15.10 17.61 17.26
CA THR A 135 14.80 17.01 15.94
C THR A 135 16.01 17.16 15.00
N ASN A 136 15.98 16.45 13.88
CA ASN A 136 16.94 16.62 12.80
C ASN A 136 16.29 17.38 11.66
N VAL A 137 17.04 18.29 11.04
CA VAL A 137 16.58 19.10 9.91
C VAL A 137 17.56 18.97 8.76
N VAL A 138 17.02 19.10 7.54
CA VAL A 138 17.79 19.17 6.31
C VAL A 138 17.47 20.47 5.59
N PHE A 139 18.50 21.18 5.13
CA PHE A 139 18.40 22.26 4.18
C PHE A 139 18.95 21.76 2.85
N ILE A 140 18.14 21.78 1.80
CA ILE A 140 18.49 21.31 0.46
C ILE A 140 18.52 22.53 -0.44
N ASP A 141 19.57 22.70 -1.24
CA ASP A 141 19.62 23.70 -2.32
C ASP A 141 18.62 23.32 -3.42
N LEU A 142 17.34 23.66 -3.25
CA LEU A 142 16.24 23.23 -4.11
C LEU A 142 16.21 24.01 -5.42
N ASN A 143 16.76 25.23 -5.42
CA ASN A 143 16.86 26.10 -6.58
C ASN A 143 18.21 25.99 -7.32
N ASN A 144 19.11 25.15 -6.82
CA ASN A 144 20.44 24.85 -7.38
C ASN A 144 21.27 26.14 -7.61
N ASN A 145 21.21 27.09 -6.68
CA ASN A 145 21.90 28.37 -6.75
C ASN A 145 23.29 28.34 -6.05
N GLY A 146 23.65 27.22 -5.42
CA GLY A 146 24.92 27.02 -4.72
C GLY A 146 24.95 27.50 -3.26
N THR A 147 23.81 27.81 -2.67
CA THR A 147 23.68 28.24 -1.27
C THR A 147 22.44 27.66 -0.60
N VAL A 148 22.54 27.34 0.70
CA VAL A 148 21.38 26.95 1.54
C VAL A 148 20.84 28.10 2.38
N ALA A 149 21.39 29.31 2.23
CA ALA A 149 21.04 30.47 3.05
C ALA A 149 19.56 30.87 2.98
N ASP A 150 18.93 30.70 1.82
CA ASP A 150 17.51 31.03 1.56
C ASP A 150 16.57 29.83 1.70
N GLU A 151 17.13 28.65 2.02
CA GLU A 151 16.39 27.41 2.11
C GLU A 151 15.69 27.25 3.45
N LYS A 152 14.58 26.50 3.44
CA LYS A 152 13.80 26.21 4.64
C LYS A 152 14.20 24.85 5.22
N PRO A 153 14.15 24.69 6.55
CA PRO A 153 14.41 23.39 7.16
C PRO A 153 13.29 22.41 6.81
N ILE A 154 13.68 21.23 6.33
CA ILE A 154 12.79 20.09 6.07
C ILE A 154 13.03 19.06 7.18
N ARG A 155 11.94 18.59 7.81
CA ARG A 155 11.98 17.56 8.86
C ARG A 155 11.58 16.20 8.32
N ASN A 156 11.66 15.18 9.18
CA ASN A 156 11.01 13.91 8.93
C ASN A 156 9.54 14.14 8.54
N TYR A 157 9.09 13.55 7.44
CA TYR A 157 7.74 13.70 6.93
C TYR A 157 6.69 13.39 7.99
N LYS A 158 6.91 12.35 8.79
CA LYS A 158 5.99 11.94 9.86
C LYS A 158 5.81 12.98 10.98
N GLU A 159 6.75 13.91 11.16
CA GLU A 159 6.71 14.92 12.23
C GLU A 159 5.84 16.12 11.85
N ASN A 160 5.94 16.59 10.60
CA ASN A 160 5.29 17.84 10.18
C ASN A 160 4.58 17.78 8.82
N PHE A 161 4.65 16.64 8.13
CA PHE A 161 4.14 16.45 6.77
C PHE A 161 4.80 17.38 5.75
N ASP A 162 6.08 17.72 5.98
CA ASP A 162 6.87 18.54 5.08
C ASP A 162 7.13 17.78 3.77
N SER A 163 6.57 18.27 2.68
CA SER A 163 6.82 17.77 1.33
C SER A 163 7.46 18.87 0.48
N PHE A 164 8.29 18.50 -0.48
CA PHE A 164 9.03 19.46 -1.29
C PHE A 164 9.20 18.99 -2.74
N ILE A 165 9.60 19.92 -3.58
CA ILE A 165 9.92 19.72 -4.99
C ILE A 165 11.21 20.47 -5.31
N PHE A 166 11.97 20.01 -6.29
CA PHE A 166 13.06 20.80 -6.87
C PHE A 166 12.47 21.96 -7.69
N GLU A 167 13.05 23.15 -7.57
CA GLU A 167 12.53 24.32 -8.27
C GLU A 167 12.61 24.12 -9.78
N ARG A 168 11.51 24.42 -10.48
CA ARG A 168 11.38 24.19 -11.92
C ARG A 168 10.61 25.30 -12.60
N LYS A 169 10.97 25.59 -13.85
CA LYS A 169 10.43 26.72 -14.64
C LYS A 169 8.95 26.58 -14.97
N ASP A 170 8.49 25.37 -15.25
CA ASP A 170 7.10 25.04 -15.59
C ASP A 170 6.19 24.90 -14.36
N LYS A 171 6.75 24.88 -13.15
CA LYS A 171 6.08 24.73 -11.84
C LYS A 171 5.23 23.46 -11.66
N VAL A 172 5.25 22.51 -12.59
CA VAL A 172 4.54 21.23 -12.47
C VAL A 172 5.56 20.15 -12.16
N PRO A 173 5.68 19.71 -10.88
CA PRO A 173 6.66 18.70 -10.50
C PRO A 173 6.26 17.35 -11.07
N ALA A 174 7.22 16.52 -11.48
CA ALA A 174 6.93 15.14 -11.89
C ALA A 174 6.22 14.35 -10.79
N PHE A 175 6.73 14.47 -9.55
CA PHE A 175 6.15 13.93 -8.32
C PHE A 175 6.63 14.76 -7.13
N THR A 176 5.93 14.65 -6.00
CA THR A 176 6.32 15.29 -4.73
C THR A 176 7.28 14.39 -3.94
N LEU A 177 8.22 14.99 -3.20
CA LEU A 177 9.14 14.28 -2.32
C LEU A 177 8.80 14.48 -0.84
N ALA A 178 9.04 13.43 -0.06
CA ALA A 178 9.06 13.44 1.39
C ALA A 178 10.42 12.97 1.91
N LEU A 179 10.74 13.30 3.16
CA LEU A 179 12.05 13.04 3.76
C LEU A 179 11.94 12.16 5.01
N ASN A 180 12.86 11.21 5.15
CA ASN A 180 13.16 10.54 6.42
C ASN A 180 14.66 10.66 6.72
N ILE A 181 15.03 10.96 7.95
CA ILE A 181 16.40 11.25 8.38
C ILE A 181 16.82 10.17 9.39
N PHE A 182 17.94 9.50 9.10
CA PHE A 182 18.50 8.44 9.94
C PHE A 182 19.94 8.80 10.37
N PRO A 183 20.10 9.64 11.41
CA PRO A 183 21.42 10.08 11.90
C PRO A 183 22.36 8.93 12.24
N GLU A 184 21.85 7.90 12.91
CA GLU A 184 22.63 6.74 13.33
C GLU A 184 23.14 5.88 12.15
N GLU A 185 22.51 6.02 10.97
CA GLU A 185 22.92 5.36 9.73
C GLU A 185 23.69 6.30 8.79
N ASN A 186 23.92 7.55 9.19
CA ASN A 186 24.51 8.62 8.37
C ASN A 186 23.84 8.81 7.00
N LYS A 187 22.51 8.73 6.95
CA LYS A 187 21.75 8.87 5.70
C LYS A 187 20.42 9.60 5.86
N ILE A 188 19.99 10.22 4.78
CA ILE A 188 18.60 10.58 4.56
C ILE A 188 17.98 9.59 3.57
N VAL A 189 16.66 9.49 3.56
CA VAL A 189 15.89 8.68 2.63
C VAL A 189 14.82 9.56 2.02
N LEU A 190 14.96 9.79 0.71
CA LEU A 190 13.93 10.44 -0.09
C LEU A 190 12.81 9.45 -0.39
N TYR A 191 11.58 9.83 -0.10
CA TYR A 191 10.40 9.08 -0.49
C TYR A 191 9.71 9.79 -1.65
N PHE A 192 9.34 9.03 -2.68
CA PHE A 192 8.64 9.50 -3.88
C PHE A 192 7.91 8.32 -4.54
N ASP A 193 6.90 8.62 -5.38
CA ASP A 193 6.29 7.63 -6.27
C ASP A 193 6.72 7.87 -7.70
N ASP A 194 7.77 7.18 -8.13
CA ASP A 194 8.26 7.16 -9.51
C ASP A 194 7.75 5.94 -10.30
N GLY A 195 6.69 5.29 -9.81
CA GLY A 195 6.00 4.20 -10.50
C GLY A 195 4.53 4.49 -10.80
N GLY A 196 3.91 5.45 -10.11
CA GLY A 196 2.54 5.94 -10.32
C GLY A 196 1.43 5.00 -9.87
N HIS A 197 1.71 3.70 -9.86
CA HIS A 197 0.76 2.64 -9.51
C HIS A 197 0.24 2.76 -8.07
N GLY A 198 1.13 3.05 -7.11
CA GLY A 198 0.73 3.19 -5.71
C GLY A 198 -0.12 4.44 -5.44
N THR A 199 0.18 5.56 -6.09
CA THR A 199 -0.67 6.77 -6.09
C THR A 199 -2.06 6.46 -6.65
N ASN A 200 -2.14 5.73 -7.77
CA ASN A 200 -3.41 5.29 -8.35
C ASN A 200 -4.23 4.45 -7.35
N CYS A 201 -3.60 3.47 -6.72
CA CYS A 201 -4.21 2.62 -5.69
C CYS A 201 -4.69 3.43 -4.47
N ALA A 202 -3.88 4.37 -3.99
CA ALA A 202 -4.25 5.25 -2.88
C ALA A 202 -5.48 6.10 -3.21
N GLY A 203 -5.54 6.63 -4.44
CA GLY A 203 -6.69 7.40 -4.93
C GLY A 203 -7.98 6.57 -5.01
N ILE A 204 -7.92 5.32 -5.50
CA ILE A 204 -9.08 4.41 -5.54
C ILE A 204 -9.58 4.14 -4.12
N ALA A 205 -8.66 3.84 -3.21
CA ALA A 205 -9.01 3.48 -1.84
C ALA A 205 -9.58 4.67 -1.06
N ALA A 206 -8.95 5.85 -1.14
CA ALA A 206 -9.19 6.95 -0.22
C ALA A 206 -9.04 8.37 -0.81
N GLY A 207 -8.93 8.53 -2.13
CA GLY A 207 -8.81 9.84 -2.74
C GLY A 207 -10.02 10.73 -2.47
N PHE A 208 -9.82 12.04 -2.34
CA PHE A 208 -10.89 13.00 -2.07
C PHE A 208 -10.77 14.21 -2.99
N ASN A 209 -11.86 14.53 -3.67
CA ASN A 209 -11.95 15.67 -4.59
C ASN A 209 -10.88 15.63 -5.71
N ILE A 210 -10.78 14.47 -6.38
CA ILE A 210 -9.87 14.23 -7.51
C ILE A 210 -10.37 14.98 -8.75
N GLY A 211 -9.50 15.81 -9.32
CA GLY A 211 -9.74 16.55 -10.57
C GLY A 211 -10.90 17.55 -10.49
N GLU A 212 -11.21 18.19 -11.62
CA GLU A 212 -12.27 19.21 -11.71
C GLU A 212 -13.67 18.67 -11.39
N GLY A 213 -13.89 17.36 -11.60
CA GLY A 213 -15.16 16.68 -11.31
C GLY A 213 -15.40 16.38 -9.83
N GLY A 214 -14.38 16.51 -8.97
CA GLY A 214 -14.48 16.24 -7.55
C GLY A 214 -14.74 14.75 -7.22
N PHE A 215 -14.13 13.85 -7.98
CA PHE A 215 -14.31 12.41 -7.77
C PHE A 215 -13.69 11.95 -6.46
N ASN A 216 -14.27 10.92 -5.85
CA ASN A 216 -13.78 10.37 -4.60
C ASN A 216 -13.42 8.89 -4.79
N GLY A 217 -12.38 8.46 -4.09
CA GLY A 217 -12.18 7.05 -3.80
C GLY A 217 -13.28 6.51 -2.87
N ILE A 218 -13.16 5.24 -2.51
CA ILE A 218 -14.20 4.56 -1.73
C ILE A 218 -14.30 5.10 -0.29
N ALA A 219 -13.17 5.45 0.31
CA ALA A 219 -13.07 5.94 1.69
C ALA A 219 -12.40 7.33 1.78
N PRO A 220 -13.03 8.41 1.29
CA PRO A 220 -12.42 9.73 1.22
C PRO A 220 -12.13 10.37 2.60
N GLY A 221 -12.68 9.83 3.69
CA GLY A 221 -12.34 10.21 5.07
C GLY A 221 -11.16 9.45 5.68
N ALA A 222 -10.70 8.36 5.04
CA ALA A 222 -9.57 7.58 5.57
C ALA A 222 -8.24 8.31 5.38
N LYS A 223 -7.32 8.11 6.31
CA LYS A 223 -5.91 8.55 6.19
C LYS A 223 -5.11 7.50 5.43
N VAL A 224 -4.01 7.90 4.82
CA VAL A 224 -3.14 7.05 4.00
C VAL A 224 -1.73 7.04 4.57
N ILE A 225 -1.06 5.88 4.51
CA ILE A 225 0.37 5.73 4.74
C ILE A 225 0.96 5.07 3.50
N GLY A 226 1.96 5.71 2.88
CA GLY A 226 2.63 5.17 1.70
C GLY A 226 3.86 4.35 2.10
N LEU A 227 3.89 3.05 1.76
CA LEU A 227 5.01 2.15 2.03
C LEU A 227 5.58 1.65 0.70
N LYS A 228 6.68 2.27 0.25
CA LYS A 228 7.34 1.90 -1.00
C LYS A 228 8.13 0.61 -0.81
N LEU A 229 7.79 -0.41 -1.60
CA LEU A 229 8.45 -1.72 -1.59
C LEU A 229 8.99 -2.14 -2.97
N GLY A 230 8.58 -1.43 -4.02
CA GLY A 230 9.08 -1.64 -5.38
C GLY A 230 10.14 -0.60 -5.77
N ASN A 231 11.33 -1.08 -6.16
CA ASN A 231 12.40 -0.21 -6.66
C ASN A 231 12.22 -0.02 -8.16
N ASN A 232 11.85 1.19 -8.58
CA ASN A 232 11.49 1.47 -9.97
C ASN A 232 12.69 1.63 -10.89
N ASN A 233 13.93 1.57 -10.38
CA ASN A 233 15.12 1.38 -11.21
C ASN A 233 15.24 -0.05 -11.76
N TYR A 234 14.44 -1.00 -11.25
CA TYR A 234 14.32 -2.35 -11.79
C TYR A 234 13.01 -2.50 -12.56
N ALA A 235 13.01 -3.41 -13.55
CA ALA A 235 11.86 -3.64 -14.41
C ALA A 235 10.59 -3.93 -13.60
N GLY A 236 9.51 -3.19 -13.88
CA GLY A 236 8.23 -3.34 -13.22
C GLY A 236 8.21 -2.93 -11.74
N GLY A 237 9.20 -2.18 -11.25
CA GLY A 237 9.25 -1.79 -9.85
C GLY A 237 9.55 -2.96 -8.92
N ALA A 238 10.43 -3.88 -9.32
CA ALA A 238 10.64 -5.13 -8.60
C ALA A 238 10.94 -4.93 -7.10
N THR A 239 10.40 -5.81 -6.27
CA THR A 239 10.71 -5.85 -4.84
C THR A 239 12.18 -6.20 -4.64
N VAL A 240 12.84 -5.54 -3.69
CA VAL A 240 14.22 -5.86 -3.29
C VAL A 240 14.24 -6.71 -2.01
N ALA A 241 15.42 -7.17 -1.62
CA ALA A 241 15.63 -8.04 -0.46
C ALA A 241 14.83 -7.59 0.78
N GLU A 242 13.86 -8.41 1.16
CA GLU A 242 12.95 -8.23 2.31
C GLU A 242 12.07 -6.97 2.32
N SER A 243 12.09 -6.12 1.28
CA SER A 243 11.29 -4.88 1.21
C SER A 243 9.80 -5.10 1.55
N MET A 244 9.17 -6.11 0.94
CA MET A 244 7.79 -6.50 1.21
C MET A 244 7.57 -6.90 2.68
N LYS A 245 8.44 -7.75 3.23
CA LYS A 245 8.35 -8.22 4.62
C LYS A 245 8.55 -7.06 5.61
N LYS A 246 9.51 -6.16 5.36
CA LYS A 246 9.75 -4.96 6.18
C LYS A 246 8.53 -4.03 6.17
N ALA A 247 7.88 -3.85 5.01
CA ALA A 247 6.67 -3.05 4.91
C ALA A 247 5.51 -3.64 5.74
N TYR A 248 5.31 -4.97 5.71
CA TYR A 248 4.32 -5.65 6.57
C TYR A 248 4.64 -5.50 8.07
N LEU A 249 5.91 -5.65 8.46
CA LEU A 249 6.33 -5.47 9.85
C LEU A 249 6.15 -4.02 10.32
N TYR A 250 6.39 -3.05 9.44
CA TYR A 250 6.10 -1.64 9.73
C TYR A 250 4.61 -1.42 9.93
N ALA A 251 3.76 -1.95 9.04
CA ALA A 251 2.31 -1.85 9.17
C ALA A 251 1.78 -2.50 10.45
N ASP A 252 2.32 -3.66 10.83
CA ASP A 252 2.01 -4.32 12.10
C ASP A 252 2.38 -3.44 13.30
N LYS A 253 3.59 -2.86 13.32
CA LYS A 253 4.03 -1.89 14.33
C LYS A 253 3.05 -0.71 14.43
N ILE A 254 2.74 -0.06 13.30
CA ILE A 254 1.80 1.08 13.27
C ILE A 254 0.42 0.69 13.80
N SER A 255 -0.09 -0.50 13.45
CA SER A 255 -1.40 -0.96 13.93
C SER A 255 -1.47 -1.18 15.45
N LYS A 256 -0.33 -1.35 16.11
CA LYS A 256 -0.20 -1.48 17.57
C LYS A 256 -0.04 -0.12 18.24
N GLU A 257 0.57 0.85 17.56
CA GLU A 257 0.77 2.22 18.04
C GLU A 257 -0.49 3.11 17.86
N ARG A 258 -1.30 2.82 16.83
CA ARG A 258 -2.50 3.58 16.47
C ARG A 258 -3.77 2.97 17.05
N LYS A 259 -4.76 3.83 17.34
CA LYS A 259 -6.12 3.39 17.75
C LYS A 259 -7.03 3.17 16.53
N GLU A 260 -6.65 3.73 15.40
CA GLU A 260 -7.33 3.56 14.13
C GLU A 260 -7.12 2.16 13.56
N PRO A 261 -8.17 1.49 13.05
CA PRO A 261 -8.03 0.31 12.24
C PRO A 261 -7.09 0.58 11.08
N CYS A 262 -6.10 -0.30 10.92
CA CYS A 262 -5.06 -0.21 9.92
C CYS A 262 -5.32 -1.27 8.85
N ILE A 263 -5.64 -0.84 7.64
CA ILE A 263 -5.94 -1.69 6.49
C ILE A 263 -4.77 -1.61 5.51
N ILE A 264 -4.10 -2.72 5.27
CA ILE A 264 -3.10 -2.84 4.21
C ILE A 264 -3.81 -3.05 2.88
N ASN A 265 -3.48 -2.21 1.89
CA ASN A 265 -3.67 -2.54 0.49
C ASN A 265 -2.33 -3.04 -0.08
N MET A 266 -2.29 -4.29 -0.53
CA MET A 266 -1.14 -4.89 -1.22
C MET A 266 -1.55 -5.22 -2.65
N SER A 267 -1.24 -4.31 -3.58
CA SER A 267 -1.50 -4.48 -5.02
C SER A 267 -0.24 -4.87 -5.77
N PHE A 268 0.61 -5.66 -5.10
CA PHE A 268 1.91 -6.10 -5.57
C PHE A 268 2.07 -7.60 -5.32
N GLY A 269 2.56 -8.33 -6.33
CA GLY A 269 2.70 -9.78 -6.26
C GLY A 269 3.20 -10.37 -7.57
N ILE A 270 3.49 -11.67 -7.54
CA ILE A 270 3.87 -12.46 -8.72
C ILE A 270 3.06 -13.75 -8.76
N GLY A 271 3.07 -14.44 -9.90
CA GLY A 271 2.51 -15.79 -9.99
C GLY A 271 3.09 -16.73 -8.92
N SER A 272 2.27 -17.66 -8.45
CA SER A 272 2.69 -18.70 -7.50
C SER A 272 3.17 -19.93 -8.26
N GLU A 273 4.30 -20.51 -7.85
CA GLU A 273 4.67 -21.85 -8.31
C GLU A 273 3.75 -22.92 -7.71
N ILE A 274 3.46 -22.78 -6.40
CA ILE A 274 2.51 -23.60 -5.65
C ILE A 274 1.75 -22.66 -4.72
N GLU A 275 0.44 -22.54 -4.91
CA GLU A 275 -0.41 -21.61 -4.16
C GLU A 275 -0.37 -21.92 -2.65
N GLY A 276 -0.15 -20.89 -1.81
CA GLY A 276 -0.18 -20.99 -0.34
C GLY A 276 1.10 -21.57 0.28
N SER A 277 2.10 -21.92 -0.52
CA SER A 277 3.34 -22.54 -0.05
C SER A 277 4.53 -21.58 0.01
N ALA A 278 4.39 -20.33 -0.45
CA ALA A 278 5.48 -19.36 -0.46
C ALA A 278 5.85 -18.91 0.96
N GLU A 279 7.13 -18.62 1.20
CA GLU A 279 7.60 -18.18 2.53
C GLU A 279 6.94 -16.89 3.00
N ILE A 280 6.64 -15.96 2.08
CA ILE A 280 5.91 -14.73 2.41
C ILE A 280 4.48 -15.02 2.87
N GLU A 281 3.83 -16.05 2.35
CA GLU A 281 2.46 -16.42 2.72
C GLU A 281 2.43 -17.09 4.09
N LYS A 282 3.40 -17.97 4.39
CA LYS A 282 3.58 -18.56 5.73
C LYS A 282 3.89 -17.49 6.78
N PHE A 283 4.72 -16.51 6.41
CA PHE A 283 5.00 -15.34 7.24
C PHE A 283 3.72 -14.55 7.54
N LEU A 284 2.90 -14.25 6.52
CA LEU A 284 1.65 -13.52 6.69
C LEU A 284 0.63 -14.29 7.52
N ASP A 285 0.50 -15.60 7.29
CA ASP A 285 -0.38 -16.46 8.10
C ASP A 285 0.02 -16.40 9.58
N SER A 286 1.31 -16.41 9.88
CA SER A 286 1.82 -16.29 11.26
C SER A 286 1.57 -14.90 11.84
N LEU A 287 1.95 -13.84 11.12
CA LEU A 287 1.81 -12.45 11.54
C LEU A 287 0.35 -12.07 11.84
N LEU A 288 -0.57 -12.44 10.94
CA LEU A 288 -1.99 -12.06 11.03
C LEU A 288 -2.79 -12.96 11.97
N LYS A 289 -2.28 -14.17 12.27
CA LYS A 289 -2.81 -14.99 13.35
C LYS A 289 -2.51 -14.38 14.72
N GLU A 290 -1.31 -13.83 14.89
CA GLU A 290 -0.90 -13.11 16.11
C GLU A 290 -1.62 -11.74 16.21
N ASN A 291 -1.59 -10.95 15.13
CA ASN A 291 -2.29 -9.67 15.06
C ASN A 291 -3.63 -9.78 14.33
N LYS A 292 -4.66 -10.18 15.07
CA LYS A 292 -6.04 -10.35 14.59
C LYS A 292 -6.72 -9.07 14.11
N TYR A 293 -6.10 -7.90 14.30
CA TYR A 293 -6.67 -6.59 14.02
C TYR A 293 -5.92 -5.78 12.98
N LEU A 294 -4.97 -6.41 12.29
CA LEU A 294 -4.38 -5.91 11.06
C LEU A 294 -5.18 -6.50 9.89
N TYR A 295 -5.72 -5.64 9.04
CA TYR A 295 -6.51 -6.05 7.87
C TYR A 295 -5.62 -5.96 6.64
N VAL A 296 -5.78 -6.87 5.68
CA VAL A 296 -4.96 -6.98 4.49
C VAL A 296 -5.87 -7.33 3.31
N SER A 297 -6.03 -6.37 2.41
CA SER A 297 -6.63 -6.53 1.09
C SER A 297 -5.51 -6.74 0.07
N THR A 298 -5.62 -7.77 -0.76
CA THR A 298 -4.65 -8.11 -1.80
C THR A 298 -5.29 -8.25 -3.17
N SER A 299 -4.52 -7.98 -4.22
CA SER A 299 -4.89 -8.35 -5.59
C SER A 299 -4.76 -9.86 -5.77
N ASN A 300 -5.72 -10.54 -6.41
CA ASN A 300 -5.65 -11.99 -6.63
C ASN A 300 -4.64 -12.43 -7.72
N SER A 301 -3.97 -11.48 -8.38
CA SER A 301 -3.08 -11.64 -9.54
C SER A 301 -3.78 -11.56 -10.91
N ASN A 302 -2.96 -11.33 -11.94
CA ASN A 302 -3.34 -11.12 -13.33
C ASN A 302 -2.88 -12.28 -14.25
N GLU A 303 -2.72 -13.49 -13.70
CA GLU A 303 -2.21 -14.69 -14.41
C GLU A 303 -3.36 -15.60 -14.91
N GLY A 304 -4.59 -15.09 -14.93
CA GLY A 304 -5.76 -15.79 -15.48
C GLY A 304 -5.70 -15.92 -17.02
N PRO A 305 -6.69 -16.59 -17.64
CA PRO A 305 -7.92 -17.11 -17.04
C PRO A 305 -7.81 -18.56 -16.51
N GLY A 306 -6.62 -19.16 -16.52
CA GLY A 306 -6.45 -20.54 -16.05
C GLY A 306 -6.82 -20.70 -14.57
N ILE A 307 -7.37 -21.87 -14.20
CA ILE A 307 -7.52 -22.26 -12.78
C ILE A 307 -6.15 -22.46 -12.12
N SER A 308 -6.10 -22.33 -10.80
CA SER A 308 -4.85 -22.34 -10.02
C SER A 308 -3.87 -21.27 -10.51
N SER A 309 -4.33 -20.03 -10.62
CA SER A 309 -3.51 -18.88 -11.04
C SER A 309 -3.39 -17.79 -9.98
N THR A 310 -3.87 -18.03 -8.76
CA THR A 310 -3.77 -17.10 -7.64
C THR A 310 -2.30 -16.83 -7.31
N GLY A 311 -1.92 -15.56 -7.33
CA GLY A 311 -0.52 -15.15 -7.11
C GLY A 311 -0.17 -15.02 -5.63
N MET A 312 1.14 -14.98 -5.34
CA MET A 312 1.62 -14.66 -4.00
C MET A 312 1.68 -13.13 -3.82
N PRO A 313 1.33 -12.59 -2.65
CA PRO A 313 0.99 -13.28 -1.40
C PRO A 313 -0.51 -13.60 -1.21
N SER A 314 -1.32 -13.50 -2.27
CA SER A 314 -2.79 -13.56 -2.15
C SER A 314 -3.36 -14.94 -1.81
N ALA A 315 -2.58 -16.02 -1.99
CA ALA A 315 -2.98 -17.36 -1.62
C ALA A 315 -2.86 -17.66 -0.10
N SER A 316 -2.33 -16.73 0.70
CA SER A 316 -2.35 -16.80 2.17
C SER A 316 -3.79 -16.95 2.71
N SER A 317 -3.95 -17.78 3.75
CA SER A 317 -5.26 -18.07 4.35
C SER A 317 -5.76 -16.98 5.30
N TYR A 318 -4.90 -16.01 5.65
CA TYR A 318 -5.20 -14.92 6.57
C TYR A 318 -5.35 -13.55 5.87
N VAL A 319 -5.13 -13.45 4.56
CA VAL A 319 -5.39 -12.23 3.77
C VAL A 319 -6.75 -12.31 3.06
N PHE A 320 -7.27 -11.16 2.62
CA PHE A 320 -8.47 -11.06 1.79
C PHE A 320 -8.08 -10.66 0.37
N SER A 321 -8.33 -11.52 -0.63
CA SER A 321 -7.95 -11.24 -2.02
C SER A 321 -9.15 -10.92 -2.91
N SER A 322 -8.93 -10.00 -3.86
CA SER A 322 -9.97 -9.54 -4.79
C SER A 322 -9.58 -9.86 -6.24
N GLY A 323 -10.49 -10.52 -6.95
CA GLY A 323 -10.45 -10.62 -8.41
C GLY A 323 -11.03 -9.36 -9.08
N ALA A 324 -10.80 -9.20 -10.39
CA ALA A 324 -11.07 -7.98 -11.13
C ALA A 324 -12.30 -8.09 -12.04
N VAL A 325 -13.24 -7.16 -11.88
CA VAL A 325 -14.42 -7.03 -12.74
C VAL A 325 -14.35 -5.75 -13.54
N LEU A 326 -14.72 -5.83 -14.82
CA LEU A 326 -15.09 -4.65 -15.60
C LEU A 326 -16.58 -4.41 -15.39
N ALA A 327 -16.89 -3.35 -14.65
CA ALA A 327 -18.27 -2.90 -14.46
C ALA A 327 -18.80 -2.24 -15.75
N ASN A 328 -20.09 -2.43 -16.02
CA ASN A 328 -20.78 -1.90 -17.19
C ASN A 328 -20.59 -0.39 -17.38
N GLU A 329 -20.78 0.37 -16.31
CA GLU A 329 -20.68 1.82 -16.28
C GLU A 329 -19.26 2.27 -16.61
N VAL A 330 -18.25 1.63 -16.00
CA VAL A 330 -16.83 1.91 -16.28
C VAL A 330 -16.48 1.60 -17.74
N ALA A 331 -16.99 0.50 -18.29
CA ALA A 331 -16.78 0.15 -19.69
C ALA A 331 -17.26 1.27 -20.64
N ALA A 332 -18.44 1.83 -20.35
CA ALA A 332 -19.02 2.90 -21.14
C ALA A 332 -18.27 4.23 -20.94
N ASP A 333 -18.05 4.63 -19.70
CA ASP A 333 -17.56 5.97 -19.36
C ASP A 333 -16.05 6.13 -19.57
N VAL A 334 -15.27 5.09 -19.29
CA VAL A 334 -13.81 5.12 -19.38
C VAL A 334 -13.30 4.59 -20.72
N TYR A 335 -13.92 3.53 -21.24
CA TYR A 335 -13.41 2.82 -22.43
C TYR A 335 -14.29 3.01 -23.67
N GLY A 336 -15.38 3.78 -23.58
CA GLY A 336 -16.28 4.05 -24.71
C GLY A 336 -16.95 2.78 -25.27
N THR A 337 -17.02 1.71 -24.49
CA THR A 337 -17.56 0.42 -24.94
C THR A 337 -18.82 0.05 -24.17
N LYS A 338 -19.84 -0.44 -24.88
CA LYS A 338 -21.08 -0.90 -24.26
C LYS A 338 -21.04 -2.40 -24.11
N ILE A 339 -21.16 -2.86 -22.88
CA ILE A 339 -21.28 -4.27 -22.54
C ILE A 339 -22.70 -4.52 -22.01
N GLU A 340 -23.17 -5.77 -22.01
CA GLU A 340 -24.52 -6.07 -21.52
C GLU A 340 -24.54 -6.35 -20.01
N ASN A 341 -23.47 -6.94 -19.48
CA ASN A 341 -23.35 -7.35 -18.09
C ASN A 341 -21.92 -7.08 -17.60
N ASP A 342 -21.78 -6.91 -16.29
CA ASP A 342 -20.47 -6.95 -15.63
C ASP A 342 -19.83 -8.32 -15.88
N TYR A 343 -18.54 -8.33 -16.19
CA TYR A 343 -17.81 -9.58 -16.40
C TYR A 343 -16.43 -9.52 -15.75
N ILE A 344 -15.96 -10.69 -15.32
CA ILE A 344 -14.65 -10.83 -14.69
C ILE A 344 -13.60 -10.72 -15.79
N LEU A 345 -12.66 -9.78 -15.61
CA LEU A 345 -11.58 -9.53 -16.55
C LEU A 345 -10.79 -10.81 -16.81
N HIS A 346 -10.46 -11.06 -18.07
CA HIS A 346 -9.92 -12.34 -18.52
C HIS A 346 -8.61 -12.71 -17.81
N PHE A 347 -7.75 -11.72 -17.55
CA PHE A 347 -6.50 -11.91 -16.83
C PHE A 347 -6.69 -12.12 -15.32
N SER A 348 -7.87 -11.84 -14.75
CA SER A 348 -8.08 -12.02 -13.31
C SER A 348 -7.85 -13.48 -12.95
N SER A 349 -6.88 -13.71 -12.08
CA SER A 349 -6.55 -15.05 -11.61
C SER A 349 -7.72 -15.73 -10.92
N ARG A 350 -7.77 -17.04 -11.07
CA ARG A 350 -8.85 -17.94 -10.64
C ARG A 350 -8.33 -18.88 -9.56
N GLY A 351 -9.23 -19.31 -8.69
CA GLY A 351 -8.97 -20.33 -7.68
C GLY A 351 -8.71 -21.70 -8.28
N GLY A 352 -8.58 -22.68 -7.39
CA GLY A 352 -8.27 -24.04 -7.74
C GLY A 352 -7.69 -24.73 -6.52
N GLU A 353 -6.36 -24.68 -6.37
CA GLU A 353 -5.65 -25.29 -5.24
C GLU A 353 -5.93 -24.55 -3.93
N VAL A 354 -6.15 -23.24 -4.00
CA VAL A 354 -6.66 -22.46 -2.86
C VAL A 354 -8.07 -21.92 -3.08
N ASN A 355 -8.73 -21.62 -1.96
CA ASN A 355 -10.08 -21.08 -1.93
C ASN A 355 -10.10 -19.55 -2.15
N LYS A 356 -9.57 -19.11 -3.29
CA LYS A 356 -9.41 -17.71 -3.71
C LYS A 356 -9.97 -17.48 -5.12
N PRO A 357 -10.26 -16.23 -5.57
CA PRO A 357 -10.31 -15.02 -4.75
C PRO A 357 -11.38 -15.11 -3.65
N ASP A 358 -11.34 -14.23 -2.65
CA ASP A 358 -12.42 -14.16 -1.66
C ASP A 358 -13.70 -13.57 -2.28
N VAL A 359 -13.53 -12.53 -3.09
CA VAL A 359 -14.58 -11.80 -3.81
C VAL A 359 -14.03 -11.27 -5.13
N VAL A 360 -14.89 -10.69 -5.95
CA VAL A 360 -14.50 -9.81 -7.05
C VAL A 360 -14.95 -8.37 -6.80
N ALA A 361 -14.17 -7.41 -7.29
CA ALA A 361 -14.43 -5.98 -7.18
C ALA A 361 -14.07 -5.26 -8.49
N PRO A 362 -14.49 -4.00 -8.70
CA PRO A 362 -14.04 -3.19 -9.83
C PRO A 362 -12.52 -3.23 -10.00
N GLY A 363 -12.07 -3.80 -11.11
CA GLY A 363 -10.66 -3.90 -11.46
C GLY A 363 -10.28 -3.00 -12.63
N ALA A 364 -11.14 -2.06 -13.00
CA ALA A 364 -10.86 -1.01 -13.96
C ALA A 364 -11.37 0.30 -13.39
N SER A 365 -10.55 1.35 -13.42
CA SER A 365 -10.85 2.62 -12.76
C SER A 365 -10.00 3.76 -13.32
N ILE A 366 -10.50 4.98 -13.16
CA ILE A 366 -9.72 6.21 -13.25
C ILE A 366 -9.41 6.66 -11.81
N SER A 367 -8.20 7.14 -11.56
CA SER A 367 -7.76 7.64 -10.25
C SER A 367 -6.68 8.69 -10.40
N THR A 368 -6.32 9.36 -9.31
CA THR A 368 -5.18 10.29 -9.31
C THR A 368 -3.86 9.56 -9.56
N VAL A 369 -2.94 10.19 -10.28
CA VAL A 369 -1.62 9.69 -10.63
C VAL A 369 -0.61 10.83 -10.54
N PRO A 370 0.69 10.58 -10.31
CA PRO A 370 1.69 11.64 -10.31
C PRO A 370 1.77 12.31 -11.69
N ASN A 371 2.23 13.56 -11.74
CA ASN A 371 2.15 14.36 -12.98
C ASN A 371 3.00 13.85 -14.14
N PHE A 372 4.02 13.00 -13.90
CA PHE A 372 4.76 12.37 -14.99
C PHE A 372 3.93 11.32 -15.75
N GLU A 373 2.87 10.80 -15.12
CA GLU A 373 2.03 9.76 -15.72
C GLU A 373 0.97 10.41 -16.61
N ALA A 374 0.95 9.99 -17.88
CA ALA A 374 0.06 10.58 -18.88
C ALA A 374 -1.36 9.98 -18.84
N ARG A 375 -1.57 8.87 -18.11
CA ARG A 375 -2.83 8.14 -18.06
C ARG A 375 -3.26 7.85 -16.64
N ASP A 376 -4.44 8.33 -16.29
CA ASP A 376 -5.12 8.13 -15.01
C ASP A 376 -5.98 6.85 -14.96
N GLY A 377 -6.33 6.30 -16.13
CA GLY A 377 -7.05 5.04 -16.29
C GLY A 377 -6.15 3.81 -16.18
N SER A 378 -6.51 2.89 -15.30
CA SER A 378 -5.82 1.61 -15.07
C SER A 378 -6.78 0.44 -14.99
N TRP A 379 -6.29 -0.76 -15.30
CA TRP A 379 -7.03 -2.02 -15.15
C TRP A 379 -6.12 -3.14 -14.63
N GLY A 380 -6.63 -3.95 -13.72
CA GLY A 380 -5.88 -4.97 -13.00
C GLY A 380 -6.61 -5.43 -11.73
N THR A 381 -6.26 -6.60 -11.21
CA THR A 381 -6.62 -6.96 -9.82
C THR A 381 -6.01 -6.00 -8.81
N SER A 382 -4.95 -5.29 -9.20
CA SER A 382 -4.37 -4.16 -8.48
C SER A 382 -5.32 -2.99 -8.24
N MET A 383 -6.38 -2.83 -9.04
CA MET A 383 -7.42 -1.81 -8.81
C MET A 383 -8.58 -2.37 -7.96
N ALA A 384 -8.81 -3.68 -8.02
CA ALA A 384 -9.82 -4.37 -7.21
C ALA A 384 -9.44 -4.44 -5.72
N SER A 385 -8.15 -4.62 -5.42
CA SER A 385 -7.63 -4.63 -4.05
C SER A 385 -7.86 -3.33 -3.28
N PRO A 386 -7.49 -2.13 -3.79
CA PRO A 386 -7.71 -0.86 -3.10
C PRO A 386 -9.19 -0.52 -3.01
N TYR A 387 -10.01 -0.93 -3.97
CA TYR A 387 -11.47 -0.83 -3.86
C TYR A 387 -11.97 -1.57 -2.62
N SER A 388 -11.58 -2.85 -2.46
CA SER A 388 -11.92 -3.65 -1.29
C SER A 388 -11.33 -3.08 0.02
N ALA A 389 -10.12 -2.54 -0.01
CA ALA A 389 -9.51 -1.87 1.14
C ALA A 389 -10.32 -0.64 1.58
N GLY A 390 -10.81 0.16 0.63
CA GLY A 390 -11.70 1.27 0.90
C GLY A 390 -13.06 0.82 1.45
N VAL A 391 -13.65 -0.27 0.93
CA VAL A 391 -14.87 -0.86 1.51
C VAL A 391 -14.64 -1.28 2.96
N MET A 392 -13.50 -1.91 3.28
CA MET A 392 -13.14 -2.24 4.65
C MET A 392 -13.03 -0.98 5.53
N ALA A 393 -12.38 0.07 5.04
CA ALA A 393 -12.24 1.34 5.75
C ALA A 393 -13.60 1.99 6.06
N VAL A 394 -14.53 2.01 5.09
CA VAL A 394 -15.89 2.52 5.30
C VAL A 394 -16.63 1.71 6.36
N LEU A 395 -16.58 0.38 6.29
CA LEU A 395 -17.25 -0.49 7.27
C LEU A 395 -16.68 -0.32 8.69
N LEU A 396 -15.36 -0.24 8.81
CA LEU A 396 -14.66 -0.07 10.09
C LEU A 396 -14.89 1.33 10.69
N GLY A 397 -14.90 2.38 9.86
CA GLY A 397 -15.26 3.74 10.27
C GLY A 397 -16.71 3.86 10.74
N ALA A 398 -17.65 3.26 10.00
CA ALA A 398 -19.06 3.18 10.39
C ALA A 398 -19.23 2.41 11.71
N ALA A 399 -18.57 1.26 11.85
CA ALA A 399 -18.63 0.46 13.07
C ALA A 399 -18.12 1.19 14.30
N LYS A 400 -17.09 2.04 14.17
CA LYS A 400 -16.63 2.90 15.27
C LYS A 400 -17.68 3.91 15.73
N THR A 401 -18.54 4.36 14.82
CA THR A 401 -19.61 5.31 15.14
C THR A 401 -20.76 4.60 15.85
N ASP A 402 -21.18 3.45 15.33
CA ASP A 402 -22.36 2.72 15.85
C ASP A 402 -22.03 1.78 17.03
N PHE A 403 -20.78 1.33 17.13
CA PHE A 403 -20.28 0.35 18.09
C PHE A 403 -18.87 0.73 18.61
N PRO A 404 -18.71 1.89 19.27
CA PRO A 404 -17.40 2.48 19.59
C PRO A 404 -16.49 1.59 20.44
N ASP A 405 -17.05 0.72 21.28
CA ASP A 405 -16.30 -0.16 22.19
C ASP A 405 -15.92 -1.51 21.56
N ILE A 406 -16.30 -1.75 20.29
CA ILE A 406 -16.12 -3.05 19.64
C ILE A 406 -14.98 -2.99 18.63
N LYS A 407 -13.95 -3.81 18.87
CA LYS A 407 -12.89 -4.07 17.89
C LYS A 407 -13.24 -5.32 17.08
N ILE A 408 -13.33 -5.18 15.76
CA ILE A 408 -13.71 -6.27 14.85
C ILE A 408 -12.45 -7.05 14.45
N PRO A 409 -12.34 -8.37 14.68
CA PRO A 409 -11.22 -9.13 14.15
C PRO A 409 -11.27 -9.21 12.61
N ALA A 410 -10.11 -9.15 11.95
CA ALA A 410 -10.00 -9.13 10.48
C ALA A 410 -10.72 -10.32 9.82
N GLN A 411 -10.56 -11.52 10.38
CA GLN A 411 -11.19 -12.74 9.87
C GLN A 411 -12.73 -12.69 9.94
N LEU A 412 -13.31 -12.00 10.93
CA LEU A 412 -14.75 -11.78 10.99
C LEU A 412 -15.21 -10.76 9.94
N LEU A 413 -14.45 -9.69 9.72
CA LEU A 413 -14.74 -8.73 8.65
C LEU A 413 -14.72 -9.41 7.27
N TYR A 414 -13.73 -10.26 7.00
CA TYR A 414 -13.64 -11.01 5.75
C TYR A 414 -14.80 -11.98 5.54
N LYS A 415 -15.25 -12.65 6.61
CA LYS A 415 -16.46 -13.48 6.58
C LYS A 415 -17.68 -12.65 6.18
N ILE A 416 -17.85 -11.48 6.78
CA ILE A 416 -18.96 -10.57 6.46
C ILE A 416 -18.90 -10.14 5.00
N LEU A 417 -17.73 -9.76 4.49
CA LEU A 417 -17.55 -9.38 3.10
C LEU A 417 -17.91 -10.52 2.14
N ARG A 418 -17.43 -11.74 2.39
CA ARG A 418 -17.79 -12.91 1.59
C ARG A 418 -19.29 -13.22 1.64
N GLU A 419 -19.90 -13.30 2.81
CA GLU A 419 -21.30 -13.69 2.96
C GLU A 419 -22.31 -12.64 2.50
N SER A 420 -21.86 -11.39 2.31
CA SER A 420 -22.69 -10.30 1.81
C SER A 420 -22.52 -10.03 0.31
N ALA A 421 -21.50 -10.65 -0.32
CA ALA A 421 -21.22 -10.52 -1.74
C ALA A 421 -22.36 -11.10 -2.59
N VAL A 422 -22.47 -10.62 -3.83
CA VAL A 422 -23.53 -10.99 -4.76
C VAL A 422 -22.94 -11.81 -5.91
N PRO A 423 -23.28 -13.11 -6.05
CA PRO A 423 -22.78 -13.92 -7.15
C PRO A 423 -23.16 -13.36 -8.52
N ILE A 424 -22.16 -13.21 -9.39
CA ILE A 424 -22.33 -12.87 -10.80
C ILE A 424 -22.72 -14.16 -11.54
N LYS A 425 -23.82 -14.09 -12.29
CA LYS A 425 -24.35 -15.23 -13.05
C LYS A 425 -23.36 -15.66 -14.14
N GLY A 426 -23.18 -16.97 -14.28
CA GLY A 426 -22.31 -17.55 -15.31
C GLY A 426 -20.87 -17.79 -14.87
N TYR A 427 -20.52 -17.43 -13.63
CA TYR A 427 -19.21 -17.68 -13.04
C TYR A 427 -19.30 -18.69 -11.89
N THR A 428 -18.30 -19.55 -11.78
CA THR A 428 -18.16 -20.52 -10.69
C THR A 428 -17.57 -19.86 -9.44
N TYR A 429 -17.52 -20.59 -8.32
CA TYR A 429 -16.82 -20.09 -7.13
C TYR A 429 -15.33 -19.87 -7.40
N ALA A 430 -14.66 -20.76 -8.15
CA ALA A 430 -13.26 -20.59 -8.52
C ALA A 430 -13.01 -19.32 -9.34
N ASP A 431 -14.04 -18.83 -10.04
CA ASP A 431 -13.94 -17.61 -10.83
C ASP A 431 -14.02 -16.33 -10.00
N GLN A 432 -14.88 -16.33 -8.98
CA GLN A 432 -15.36 -15.08 -8.37
C GLN A 432 -15.35 -15.07 -6.84
N GLY A 433 -14.93 -16.17 -6.21
CA GLY A 433 -15.13 -16.40 -4.79
C GLY A 433 -16.61 -16.34 -4.44
N ALA A 434 -16.93 -15.55 -3.41
CA ALA A 434 -18.31 -15.35 -2.98
C ALA A 434 -19.13 -14.41 -3.90
N GLY A 435 -18.50 -13.79 -4.90
CA GLY A 435 -19.14 -12.90 -5.86
C GLY A 435 -18.70 -11.44 -5.74
N TYR A 436 -19.49 -10.55 -6.33
CA TYR A 436 -19.22 -9.12 -6.37
C TYR A 436 -19.39 -8.47 -5.00
N ILE A 437 -18.37 -7.73 -4.56
CA ILE A 437 -18.36 -7.07 -3.25
C ILE A 437 -19.54 -6.08 -3.12
N ASN A 438 -20.22 -6.09 -1.97
CA ASN A 438 -21.40 -5.25 -1.75
C ASN A 438 -21.36 -4.57 -0.38
N LEU A 439 -20.97 -3.30 -0.36
CA LEU A 439 -20.81 -2.50 0.85
C LEU A 439 -22.10 -2.39 1.68
N LYS A 440 -23.25 -2.21 1.03
CA LYS A 440 -24.54 -2.06 1.72
C LYS A 440 -24.93 -3.35 2.45
N ASN A 441 -24.88 -4.48 1.74
CA ASN A 441 -25.18 -5.77 2.34
C ASN A 441 -24.19 -6.11 3.46
N ALA A 442 -22.90 -5.80 3.26
CA ALA A 442 -21.86 -6.02 4.25
C ALA A 442 -22.13 -5.25 5.55
N TYR A 443 -22.55 -3.99 5.45
CA TYR A 443 -22.87 -3.17 6.61
C TYR A 443 -24.10 -3.67 7.38
N GLU A 444 -25.16 -4.11 6.68
CA GLU A 444 -26.31 -4.73 7.34
C GLU A 444 -25.97 -6.03 8.05
N LEU A 445 -25.14 -6.88 7.41
CA LEU A 445 -24.67 -8.13 8.00
C LEU A 445 -23.74 -7.88 9.20
N LEU A 446 -22.84 -6.89 9.10
CA LEU A 446 -21.98 -6.47 10.19
C LEU A 446 -22.80 -6.09 11.42
N LYS A 447 -23.79 -5.19 11.28
CA LYS A 447 -24.69 -4.81 12.37
C LYS A 447 -25.37 -6.02 13.01
N LYS A 448 -25.86 -6.96 12.19
CA LYS A 448 -26.50 -8.18 12.66
C LYS A 448 -25.54 -9.02 13.51
N TYR A 449 -24.31 -9.23 13.04
CA TYR A 449 -23.29 -10.03 13.76
C TYR A 449 -22.83 -9.36 15.05
N LEU A 450 -22.62 -8.06 15.05
CA LEU A 450 -22.23 -7.34 16.26
C LEU A 450 -23.33 -7.39 17.32
N LYS A 451 -24.60 -7.15 16.95
CA LYS A 451 -25.75 -7.26 17.86
C LYS A 451 -25.96 -8.68 18.40
N ALA A 452 -25.60 -9.71 17.63
CA ALA A 452 -25.68 -11.11 18.06
C ALA A 452 -24.51 -11.55 18.96
N GLY A 453 -23.53 -10.67 19.22
CA GLY A 453 -22.32 -10.99 19.97
C GLY A 453 -21.41 -11.98 19.24
N GLU A 454 -21.39 -11.95 17.90
CA GLU A 454 -20.69 -12.94 17.09
C GLU A 454 -19.17 -12.96 17.33
N ILE A 455 -18.57 -11.82 17.69
CA ILE A 455 -17.13 -11.74 18.01
C ILE A 455 -16.72 -12.75 19.09
N GLY A 456 -17.53 -12.93 20.13
CA GLY A 456 -17.23 -13.89 21.21
C GLY A 456 -17.50 -15.35 20.85
N LYS A 457 -18.05 -15.61 19.66
CA LYS A 457 -18.45 -16.93 19.17
C LYS A 457 -17.71 -17.35 17.90
N PHE A 458 -17.12 -16.37 17.20
CA PHE A 458 -16.46 -16.55 15.92
C PHE A 458 -15.27 -17.49 16.06
N GLU A 459 -15.19 -18.47 15.17
CA GLU A 459 -14.14 -19.47 15.16
C GLU A 459 -13.68 -19.69 13.72
N LYS A 460 -12.37 -19.85 13.54
CA LYS A 460 -11.79 -20.21 12.24
C LYS A 460 -11.52 -21.71 12.22
N TYR A 461 -11.70 -22.30 11.04
CA TYR A 461 -11.39 -23.70 10.79
C TYR A 461 -10.40 -23.78 9.64
N THR A 462 -9.38 -24.58 9.83
CA THR A 462 -8.51 -25.05 8.77
C THR A 462 -9.13 -26.33 8.22
N ILE A 463 -9.42 -26.35 6.93
CA ILE A 463 -9.91 -27.52 6.21
C ILE A 463 -8.76 -28.02 5.35
N SER A 464 -8.57 -29.33 5.28
CA SER A 464 -7.68 -29.97 4.33
C SER A 464 -8.30 -31.22 3.74
N SER A 465 -8.00 -31.51 2.48
CA SER A 465 -8.44 -32.71 1.79
C SER A 465 -7.39 -33.18 0.79
N PHE A 466 -7.63 -34.34 0.19
CA PHE A 466 -6.72 -34.97 -0.76
C PHE A 466 -6.51 -34.10 -2.01
N ALA A 467 -5.24 -33.89 -2.37
CA ALA A 467 -4.86 -33.26 -3.63
C ALA A 467 -3.54 -33.86 -4.14
N PRO A 468 -3.58 -34.76 -5.13
CA PRO A 468 -2.44 -35.60 -5.47
C PRO A 468 -1.23 -34.84 -6.03
N ASN A 469 -1.45 -33.64 -6.57
CA ASN A 469 -0.40 -32.83 -7.20
C ASN A 469 0.14 -31.74 -6.27
N MET A 470 -0.36 -31.64 -5.03
CA MET A 470 0.06 -30.64 -4.04
C MET A 470 1.10 -31.22 -3.08
N PRO A 471 1.96 -30.38 -2.46
CA PRO A 471 2.83 -30.82 -1.39
C PRO A 471 2.07 -31.59 -0.30
N ASN A 472 2.64 -32.69 0.18
CA ASN A 472 2.03 -33.57 1.17
C ASN A 472 0.67 -34.19 0.76
N TYR A 473 0.34 -34.20 -0.54
CA TYR A 473 -0.92 -34.74 -1.08
C TYR A 473 -2.18 -34.07 -0.51
N SER A 474 -2.09 -32.79 -0.11
CA SER A 474 -3.14 -32.10 0.63
C SER A 474 -3.29 -30.63 0.21
N SER A 475 -4.53 -30.14 0.17
CA SER A 475 -4.87 -28.72 -0.04
C SER A 475 -6.10 -28.30 0.77
N PRO A 476 -6.37 -26.98 0.89
CA PRO A 476 -7.56 -26.47 1.57
C PRO A 476 -8.92 -26.91 0.99
N ASN A 477 -8.90 -27.55 -0.18
CA ASN A 477 -10.05 -28.06 -0.91
C ASN A 477 -9.72 -29.45 -1.49
N LEU A 478 -10.74 -30.20 -1.90
CA LEU A 478 -10.55 -31.44 -2.67
C LEU A 478 -10.21 -31.05 -4.11
N TYR A 479 -8.96 -31.24 -4.51
CA TYR A 479 -8.47 -30.78 -5.81
C TYR A 479 -7.76 -31.89 -6.58
N ILE A 480 -8.45 -32.45 -7.59
CA ILE A 480 -7.95 -33.55 -8.41
C ILE A 480 -7.91 -33.12 -9.87
N ARG A 481 -6.70 -32.76 -10.34
CA ARG A 481 -6.45 -32.36 -11.73
C ARG A 481 -5.86 -33.48 -12.59
N ASN A 482 -5.82 -34.69 -12.06
CA ASN A 482 -5.34 -35.87 -12.78
C ASN A 482 -6.41 -36.98 -12.71
N GLY A 483 -6.98 -37.32 -13.86
CA GLY A 483 -8.04 -38.31 -13.99
C GLY A 483 -7.63 -39.73 -13.58
N SER A 484 -6.32 -40.04 -13.46
CA SER A 484 -5.87 -41.35 -12.97
C SER A 484 -6.27 -41.64 -11.53
N PHE A 485 -6.66 -40.62 -10.75
CA PHE A 485 -7.12 -40.75 -9.38
C PHE A 485 -8.65 -40.84 -9.26
N ILE A 486 -9.38 -40.85 -10.39
CA ILE A 486 -10.84 -40.91 -10.43
C ILE A 486 -11.26 -42.19 -11.15
N THR A 487 -11.70 -43.17 -10.38
CA THR A 487 -12.23 -44.47 -10.83
C THR A 487 -13.76 -44.57 -10.67
N GLY A 488 -14.38 -43.62 -9.97
CA GLY A 488 -15.82 -43.53 -9.74
C GLY A 488 -16.32 -44.17 -8.45
N ASN A 489 -15.42 -44.67 -7.59
CA ASN A 489 -15.75 -45.27 -6.29
C ASN A 489 -14.85 -44.71 -5.17
N GLU A 490 -14.44 -43.44 -5.28
CA GLU A 490 -13.54 -42.82 -4.32
C GLU A 490 -14.28 -42.34 -3.07
N ASP A 491 -13.70 -42.63 -1.91
CA ASP A 491 -14.03 -41.95 -0.66
C ASP A 491 -12.97 -40.88 -0.36
N PHE A 492 -13.40 -39.63 -0.20
CA PHE A 492 -12.51 -38.52 0.16
C PHE A 492 -12.70 -38.10 1.61
N LEU A 493 -11.58 -37.91 2.32
CA LEU A 493 -11.57 -37.41 3.68
C LEU A 493 -11.42 -35.88 3.67
N PHE A 494 -12.24 -35.21 4.48
CA PHE A 494 -12.04 -33.81 4.84
C PHE A 494 -11.62 -33.73 6.30
N GLU A 495 -10.41 -33.26 6.54
CA GLU A 495 -9.93 -32.97 7.88
C GLU A 495 -10.29 -31.51 8.22
N ILE A 496 -11.06 -31.34 9.30
CA ILE A 496 -11.51 -30.02 9.75
C ILE A 496 -10.93 -29.78 11.13
N SER A 497 -9.91 -28.92 11.18
CA SER A 497 -9.22 -28.54 12.40
C SER A 497 -9.70 -27.18 12.88
N ARG A 498 -10.02 -27.08 14.17
CA ARG A 498 -10.38 -25.81 14.80
C ARG A 498 -9.12 -25.01 15.12
N ASP A 499 -9.08 -23.75 14.70
CA ASP A 499 -7.90 -22.88 14.91
C ASP A 499 -7.82 -22.33 16.35
N ASN A 500 -8.91 -22.48 17.12
CA ASN A 500 -9.08 -21.97 18.48
C ASN A 500 -8.90 -20.44 18.56
N TYR A 501 -9.47 -19.74 17.59
CA TYR A 501 -9.37 -18.30 17.38
C TYR A 501 -9.86 -17.47 18.56
N ILE A 502 -10.82 -17.95 19.34
CA ILE A 502 -11.33 -17.28 20.56
C ILE A 502 -10.70 -17.82 21.87
N ASN A 503 -9.66 -18.65 21.79
CA ASN A 503 -8.96 -19.22 22.95
C ASN A 503 -9.87 -19.93 23.96
N GLN A 504 -10.89 -20.66 23.48
CA GLN A 504 -11.81 -21.42 24.32
C GLN A 504 -11.60 -22.92 24.14
N SER A 505 -11.30 -23.66 25.21
CA SER A 505 -11.01 -25.10 25.12
C SER A 505 -12.24 -25.97 24.87
N LYS A 506 -13.41 -25.60 25.40
CA LYS A 506 -14.66 -26.33 25.24
C LYS A 506 -15.53 -25.67 24.18
N PHE A 507 -15.98 -26.44 23.21
CA PHE A 507 -16.89 -25.96 22.17
C PHE A 507 -17.80 -27.09 21.68
N TYR A 508 -18.95 -26.70 21.13
CA TYR A 508 -19.83 -27.57 20.37
C TYR A 508 -20.22 -26.85 19.08
N ARG A 509 -20.09 -27.55 17.94
CA ARG A 509 -20.45 -27.07 16.62
C ARG A 509 -21.02 -28.21 15.81
N ILE A 510 -21.99 -27.87 14.97
CA ILE A 510 -22.55 -28.77 13.97
C ILE A 510 -22.00 -28.28 12.63
N LEU A 511 -21.28 -29.14 11.92
CA LEU A 511 -20.76 -28.86 10.59
C LEU A 511 -21.71 -29.47 9.57
N ASN A 512 -22.23 -28.64 8.67
CA ASN A 512 -23.01 -29.10 7.52
C ASN A 512 -22.11 -29.05 6.29
N VAL A 513 -21.69 -30.22 5.81
CA VAL A 513 -20.93 -30.34 4.55
C VAL A 513 -21.92 -30.35 3.39
N LYS A 514 -21.70 -29.49 2.39
CA LYS A 514 -22.49 -29.41 1.17
C LYS A 514 -21.53 -29.41 -0.02
N SER A 515 -21.84 -30.18 -1.06
CA SER A 515 -21.14 -30.07 -2.33
C SER A 515 -21.69 -28.88 -3.11
N ASP A 516 -20.77 -28.15 -3.74
CA ASP A 516 -21.00 -27.09 -4.71
C ASP A 516 -20.91 -27.59 -6.17
N SER A 517 -20.75 -28.91 -6.35
CA SER A 517 -20.83 -29.57 -7.65
C SER A 517 -22.29 -29.53 -8.16
N PRO A 518 -22.54 -29.15 -9.43
CA PRO A 518 -23.88 -29.05 -10.02
C PRO A 518 -24.73 -30.32 -9.98
#